data_AF-A0A1G1HD00-F1
#
_entry.id   AF-A0A1G1HD00-F1
#
_cell.length_a   1.000
_cell.length_b   1.000
_cell.length_c   1.000
_cell.angle_alpha   90.00
_cell.angle_beta   90.00
_cell.angle_gamma   90.00
#
_symmetry.space_group_name_H-M   'P 1'
#
loop_
_entity.id
_entity.type
_entity.pdbx_description
1 polymer ?
#
loop_
_entity_poly.entity_id
_entity_poly.type
_entity_poly.pdbx_seq_one_letter_code
_entity_poly.pdbx_strand_id
1 'polypeptide(L)'
;MDNKKSKKGSVRVAAWVHAVINPLIEAIRMEKAFLKDRNWTWRYSSGNLEFIHTVQRYPDYVSLPNFEDFLRANPKFQKLFDRHDQLMEKLTEECRQAFQSLVTSPLFKEKVQRLLSEYMRGEGYPGGAVPEKDFAKLIAQYIINNIREFSEFYTVWKFWGRFGDDLLDFRTGEVIKMLDKTGEELEQYDEILVKKLEDLRFEFCQKYDIPAAPLPYTGYAGKV
;
A
#
# COMPACT_ATOMS: atom_id res chain seq x y z
N MET A 1 -23.55 -9.46 -40.81
CA MET A 1 -22.95 -9.08 -39.52
C MET A 1 -23.29 -10.20 -38.55
N ASP A 2 -22.33 -11.09 -38.30
CA ASP A 2 -22.55 -12.26 -37.47
C ASP A 2 -22.79 -11.83 -36.02
N ASN A 3 -24.04 -12.02 -35.59
CA ASN A 3 -24.46 -11.83 -34.23
C ASN A 3 -23.90 -12.98 -33.39
N LYS A 4 -22.60 -12.90 -33.04
CA LYS A 4 -21.94 -13.84 -32.12
C LYS A 4 -22.76 -13.87 -30.82
N LYS A 5 -23.58 -14.90 -30.64
CA LYS A 5 -24.30 -15.13 -29.38
C LYS A 5 -23.28 -15.14 -28.24
N SER A 6 -23.37 -14.18 -27.32
CA SER A 6 -22.45 -14.13 -26.20
C SER A 6 -22.57 -15.43 -25.40
N LYS A 7 -21.43 -15.96 -24.94
CA LYS A 7 -21.42 -17.17 -24.11
C LYS A 7 -22.20 -16.89 -22.82
N LYS A 8 -23.01 -17.86 -22.38
CA LYS A 8 -23.77 -17.76 -21.13
C LYS A 8 -22.81 -17.42 -19.98
N GLY A 9 -23.13 -16.38 -19.21
CA GLY A 9 -22.30 -15.90 -18.10
C GLY A 9 -21.25 -14.83 -18.47
N SER A 10 -21.09 -14.47 -19.74
CA SER A 10 -20.15 -13.42 -20.20
C SER A 10 -20.30 -12.09 -19.44
N VAL A 11 -21.54 -11.64 -19.18
CA VAL A 11 -21.82 -10.40 -18.44
C VAL A 11 -21.33 -10.47 -16.99
N ARG A 12 -21.60 -11.59 -16.29
CA ARG A 12 -21.16 -11.82 -14.91
C ARG A 12 -19.63 -11.83 -14.82
N VAL A 13 -18.97 -12.52 -15.75
CA VAL A 13 -17.51 -12.60 -15.77
C VAL A 13 -16.87 -11.26 -16.16
N ALA A 14 -17.48 -10.50 -17.09
CA ALA A 14 -17.05 -9.14 -17.39
C ALA A 14 -17.14 -8.23 -16.16
N ALA A 15 -18.23 -8.34 -15.37
CA ALA A 15 -18.35 -7.62 -14.11
C ALA A 15 -17.21 -7.97 -13.13
N TRP A 16 -16.84 -9.24 -12.99
CA TRP A 16 -15.67 -9.61 -12.17
C TRP A 16 -14.37 -9.04 -12.71
N VAL A 17 -14.11 -9.13 -14.02
CA VAL A 17 -12.88 -8.62 -14.62
C VAL A 17 -12.73 -7.13 -14.38
N HIS A 18 -13.79 -6.35 -14.64
CA HIS A 18 -13.73 -4.89 -14.59
C HIS A 18 -13.84 -4.33 -13.18
N ALA A 19 -14.69 -4.91 -12.34
CA ALA A 19 -15.01 -4.35 -11.02
C ALA A 19 -14.25 -4.98 -9.86
N VAL A 20 -13.54 -6.10 -10.11
CA VAL A 20 -12.79 -6.83 -9.08
C VAL A 20 -11.35 -7.06 -9.51
N ILE A 21 -11.12 -7.81 -10.60
CA ILE A 21 -9.77 -8.28 -10.93
C ILE A 21 -8.85 -7.12 -11.33
N ASN A 22 -9.32 -6.18 -12.16
CA ASN A 22 -8.51 -5.03 -12.56
C ASN A 22 -8.17 -4.10 -11.38
N PRO A 23 -9.14 -3.64 -10.56
CA PRO A 23 -8.83 -2.86 -9.36
C PRO A 23 -7.82 -3.54 -8.43
N LEU A 24 -7.96 -4.85 -8.23
CA LEU A 24 -7.02 -5.61 -7.41
C LEU A 24 -5.61 -5.62 -8.00
N ILE A 25 -5.45 -5.89 -9.30
CA ILE A 25 -4.14 -5.86 -9.97
C ILE A 25 -3.51 -4.47 -9.84
N GLU A 26 -4.27 -3.41 -10.08
CA GLU A 26 -3.77 -2.03 -10.01
C GLU A 26 -3.34 -1.65 -8.59
N ALA A 27 -4.17 -1.94 -7.59
CA ALA A 27 -3.87 -1.66 -6.20
C ALA A 27 -2.64 -2.42 -5.70
N ILE A 28 -2.56 -3.73 -5.95
CA ILE A 28 -1.44 -4.55 -5.49
C ILE A 28 -0.13 -4.15 -6.19
N ARG A 29 -0.19 -3.71 -7.46
CA ARG A 29 0.99 -3.15 -8.13
C ARG A 29 1.46 -1.85 -7.48
N MET A 30 0.55 -1.02 -6.98
CA MET A 30 0.89 0.20 -6.25
C MET A 30 1.51 -0.13 -4.88
N GLU A 31 0.94 -1.10 -4.13
CA GLU A 31 1.53 -1.59 -2.88
C GLU A 31 2.99 -2.02 -3.07
N LYS A 32 3.24 -2.84 -4.10
CA LYS A 32 4.59 -3.30 -4.44
C LYS A 32 5.59 -2.18 -4.68
N ALA A 33 5.16 -1.07 -5.29
CA ALA A 33 6.05 0.08 -5.50
C ALA A 33 6.56 0.64 -4.16
N PHE A 34 5.68 0.72 -3.16
CA PHE A 34 6.07 1.12 -1.80
C PHE A 34 6.91 0.07 -1.08
N LEU A 35 6.52 -1.22 -1.16
CA LEU A 35 7.21 -2.32 -0.51
C LEU A 35 8.66 -2.47 -1.00
N LYS A 36 8.88 -2.34 -2.30
CA LYS A 36 10.21 -2.42 -2.92
C LYS A 36 11.20 -1.40 -2.35
N ASP A 37 10.72 -0.20 -2.04
CA ASP A 37 11.54 0.87 -1.46
C ASP A 37 11.62 0.79 0.08
N ARG A 38 11.04 -0.27 0.66
CA ARG A 38 10.85 -0.46 2.10
C ARG A 38 10.09 0.67 2.78
N ASN A 39 9.21 1.32 2.02
CA ASN A 39 8.29 2.31 2.52
C ASN A 39 6.99 1.62 2.90
N TRP A 40 6.83 1.33 4.18
CA TRP A 40 5.64 0.60 4.67
C TRP A 40 4.39 1.46 4.69
N THR A 41 4.49 2.75 4.42
CA THR A 41 3.36 3.69 4.47
C THR A 41 2.68 3.75 5.84
N TRP A 42 3.39 3.34 6.88
CA TRP A 42 2.87 3.27 8.24
C TRP A 42 2.67 4.67 8.83
N ARG A 43 1.58 4.86 9.55
CA ARG A 43 1.24 6.13 10.20
C ARG A 43 1.13 5.95 11.72
N TYR A 44 1.88 6.75 12.49
CA TYR A 44 1.84 6.62 13.96
C TYR A 44 0.52 7.08 14.57
N SER A 45 -0.21 7.97 13.89
CA SER A 45 -1.48 8.50 14.37
C SER A 45 -2.63 7.49 14.29
N SER A 46 -2.67 6.70 13.22
CA SER A 46 -3.67 5.63 13.04
C SER A 46 -3.17 4.26 13.51
N GLY A 47 -1.85 4.06 13.58
CA GLY A 47 -1.23 2.77 13.86
C GLY A 47 -1.40 1.74 12.74
N ASN A 48 -1.71 2.20 11.52
CA ASN A 48 -2.01 1.39 10.34
C ASN A 48 -1.15 1.80 9.13
N LEU A 49 -1.11 0.94 8.12
CA LEU A 49 -0.53 1.22 6.80
C LEU A 49 -1.52 2.06 5.97
N GLU A 50 -1.04 3.10 5.31
CA GLU A 50 -1.87 4.07 4.60
C GLU A 50 -2.24 3.64 3.19
N PHE A 51 -1.34 2.96 2.48
CA PHE A 51 -1.55 2.54 1.09
C PHE A 51 -1.55 1.02 0.88
N ILE A 52 -1.41 0.26 1.97
CA ILE A 52 -1.45 -1.20 2.00
C ILE A 52 -2.66 -1.59 2.83
N HIS A 53 -3.58 -2.34 2.26
CA HIS A 53 -4.92 -2.60 2.82
C HIS A 53 -5.32 -4.06 2.70
N THR A 54 -6.36 -4.46 3.42
CA THR A 54 -7.00 -5.75 3.17
C THR A 54 -7.59 -5.79 1.76
N VAL A 55 -7.52 -6.94 1.10
CA VAL A 55 -7.91 -7.10 -0.31
C VAL A 55 -9.34 -6.60 -0.60
N GLN A 56 -10.27 -6.82 0.35
CA GLN A 56 -11.66 -6.40 0.21
C GLN A 56 -11.85 -4.88 0.09
N ARG A 57 -10.87 -4.07 0.50
CA ARG A 57 -10.96 -2.60 0.46
C ARG A 57 -10.63 -2.00 -0.91
N TYR A 58 -10.09 -2.78 -1.83
CA TYR A 58 -9.68 -2.28 -3.14
C TYR A 58 -10.82 -2.11 -4.15
N PRO A 59 -11.77 -3.06 -4.28
CA PRO A 59 -12.95 -2.80 -5.08
C PRO A 59 -13.76 -1.65 -4.48
N ASP A 60 -14.38 -0.84 -5.34
CA ASP A 60 -15.34 0.16 -4.90
C ASP A 60 -16.48 -0.48 -4.10
N TYR A 61 -17.04 0.26 -3.16
CA TYR A 61 -18.15 -0.21 -2.31
C TYR A 61 -19.33 -0.79 -3.14
N VAL A 62 -19.66 -0.16 -4.27
CA VAL A 62 -20.73 -0.62 -5.17
C VAL A 62 -20.42 -1.95 -5.86
N SER A 63 -19.16 -2.34 -5.90
CA SER A 63 -18.65 -3.56 -6.53
C SER A 63 -18.51 -4.73 -5.56
N LEU A 64 -18.77 -4.53 -4.25
CA LEU A 64 -18.69 -5.60 -3.24
C LEU A 64 -19.56 -6.83 -3.56
N PRO A 65 -20.79 -6.71 -4.08
CA PRO A 65 -21.55 -7.89 -4.49
C PRO A 65 -20.85 -8.71 -5.59
N ASN A 66 -20.14 -8.05 -6.51
CA ASN A 66 -19.34 -8.72 -7.54
C ASN A 66 -18.10 -9.40 -6.93
N PHE A 67 -17.48 -8.80 -5.92
CA PHE A 67 -16.37 -9.39 -5.18
C PHE A 67 -16.79 -10.67 -4.42
N GLU A 68 -17.91 -10.63 -3.71
CA GLU A 68 -18.46 -11.80 -3.02
C GLU A 68 -18.82 -12.92 -4.01
N ASP A 69 -19.45 -12.55 -5.12
CA ASP A 69 -19.82 -13.49 -6.17
C ASP A 69 -18.59 -14.11 -6.86
N PHE A 70 -17.55 -13.32 -7.09
CA PHE A 70 -16.25 -13.78 -7.57
C PHE A 70 -15.63 -14.80 -6.63
N LEU A 71 -15.61 -14.53 -5.32
CA LEU A 71 -15.04 -15.42 -4.32
C LEU A 71 -15.80 -16.74 -4.20
N ARG A 72 -17.14 -16.71 -4.26
CA ARG A 72 -17.96 -17.92 -4.29
C ARG A 72 -17.65 -18.79 -5.50
N ALA A 73 -17.41 -18.18 -6.66
CA ALA A 73 -17.06 -18.89 -7.88
C ALA A 73 -15.59 -19.33 -7.95
N ASN A 74 -14.70 -18.65 -7.21
CA ASN A 74 -13.26 -18.86 -7.24
C ASN A 74 -12.67 -19.01 -5.82
N PRO A 75 -13.10 -20.03 -5.04
CA PRO A 75 -12.75 -20.15 -3.61
C PRO A 75 -11.23 -20.30 -3.35
N LYS A 76 -10.45 -20.69 -4.36
CA LYS A 76 -8.98 -20.71 -4.28
C LYS A 76 -8.39 -19.31 -4.04
N PHE A 77 -9.05 -18.24 -4.49
CA PHE A 77 -8.60 -16.87 -4.28
C PHE A 77 -8.88 -16.37 -2.87
N GLN A 78 -9.90 -16.89 -2.18
CA GLN A 78 -10.11 -16.58 -0.76
C GLN A 78 -8.85 -16.86 0.05
N LYS A 79 -8.27 -18.06 -0.10
CA LYS A 79 -7.04 -18.44 0.61
C LYS A 79 -5.84 -17.56 0.24
N LEU A 80 -5.81 -17.04 -0.98
CA LEU A 80 -4.73 -16.14 -1.40
C LEU A 80 -4.89 -14.76 -0.76
N PHE A 81 -6.11 -14.24 -0.75
CA PHE A 81 -6.43 -12.97 -0.11
C PHE A 81 -6.24 -13.03 1.41
N ASP A 82 -6.68 -14.11 2.05
CA ASP A 82 -6.46 -14.32 3.49
C ASP A 82 -4.97 -14.31 3.83
N ARG A 83 -4.12 -14.92 2.98
CA ARG A 83 -2.67 -14.93 3.19
C ARG A 83 -2.05 -13.54 3.02
N HIS A 84 -2.48 -12.79 2.01
CA HIS A 84 -2.09 -11.40 1.84
C HIS A 84 -2.43 -10.58 3.09
N ASP A 85 -3.69 -10.66 3.53
CA ASP A 85 -4.20 -9.89 4.66
C ASP A 85 -3.47 -10.25 5.96
N GLN A 86 -3.14 -11.53 6.18
CA GLN A 86 -2.31 -11.97 7.32
C GLN A 86 -0.90 -11.38 7.30
N LEU A 87 -0.26 -11.30 6.13
CA LEU A 87 1.07 -10.70 5.99
C LEU A 87 1.03 -9.20 6.24
N MET A 88 0.00 -8.52 5.73
CA MET A 88 -0.27 -7.10 5.98
C MET A 88 -0.51 -6.81 7.47
N GLU A 89 -1.33 -7.62 8.15
CA GLU A 89 -1.56 -7.50 9.60
C GLU A 89 -0.28 -7.70 10.40
N LYS A 90 0.52 -8.71 10.03
CA LYS A 90 1.83 -8.96 10.65
C LYS A 90 2.78 -7.78 10.44
N LEU A 91 2.86 -7.23 9.23
CA LEU A 91 3.67 -6.06 8.91
C LEU A 91 3.25 -4.84 9.74
N THR A 92 1.93 -4.65 9.88
CA THR A 92 1.35 -3.57 10.69
C THR A 92 1.76 -3.67 12.16
N GLU A 93 1.71 -4.87 12.72
CA GLU A 93 2.11 -5.13 14.10
C GLU A 93 3.62 -4.94 14.30
N GLU A 94 4.46 -5.41 13.37
CA GLU A 94 5.91 -5.20 13.44
C GLU A 94 6.29 -3.71 13.30
N CYS A 95 5.57 -2.93 12.48
CA CYS A 95 5.72 -1.48 12.45
C CYS A 95 5.41 -0.84 13.83
N ARG A 96 4.34 -1.31 14.49
CA ARG A 96 3.96 -0.83 15.82
C ARG A 96 5.03 -1.15 16.87
N GLN A 97 5.63 -2.34 16.81
CA GLN A 97 6.73 -2.73 17.68
C GLN A 97 8.00 -1.91 17.42
N ALA A 98 8.36 -1.71 16.14
CA ALA A 98 9.48 -0.86 15.75
C ALA A 98 9.30 0.57 16.25
N PHE A 99 8.10 1.13 16.07
CA PHE A 99 7.74 2.44 16.60
C PHE A 99 7.90 2.52 18.10
N GLN A 100 7.31 1.56 18.84
CA GLN A 100 7.41 1.53 20.29
C GLN A 100 8.86 1.43 20.76
N SER A 101 9.69 0.63 20.09
CA SER A 101 11.12 0.50 20.39
C SER A 101 11.85 1.84 20.22
N LEU A 102 11.61 2.56 19.12
CA LEU A 102 12.19 3.88 18.89
C LEU A 102 11.71 4.91 19.92
N VAL A 103 10.39 5.06 20.09
CA VAL A 103 9.84 6.11 20.95
C VAL A 103 9.98 5.82 22.44
N THR A 104 10.43 4.64 22.86
CA THR A 104 10.81 4.36 24.25
C THR A 104 12.29 4.52 24.50
N SER A 105 13.13 4.48 23.46
CA SER A 105 14.58 4.64 23.55
C SER A 105 14.97 6.05 24.01
N PRO A 106 15.67 6.21 25.16
CA PRO A 106 16.20 7.49 25.60
C PRO A 106 17.21 8.07 24.60
N LEU A 107 18.10 7.22 24.07
CA LEU A 107 19.11 7.62 23.08
C LEU A 107 18.47 8.22 21.82
N PHE A 108 17.38 7.62 21.35
CA PHE A 108 16.63 8.14 20.21
C PHE A 108 16.02 9.52 20.51
N LYS A 109 15.29 9.62 21.63
CA LYS A 109 14.66 10.88 22.05
C LYS A 109 15.66 12.01 22.23
N GLU A 110 16.77 11.74 22.91
CA GLU A 110 17.83 12.70 23.15
C GLU A 110 18.48 13.15 21.84
N LYS A 111 18.77 12.22 20.92
CA LYS A 111 19.31 12.57 19.59
C LYS A 111 18.34 13.43 18.80
N VAL A 112 17.05 13.07 18.72
CA VAL A 112 16.05 13.89 18.02
C VAL A 112 15.92 15.28 18.65
N GLN A 113 15.81 15.38 19.98
CA GLN A 113 15.68 16.67 20.65
C GLN A 113 16.91 17.55 20.43
N ARG A 114 18.13 16.97 20.50
CA ARG A 114 19.37 17.72 20.24
C ARG A 114 19.39 18.29 18.82
N LEU A 115 19.06 17.47 17.82
CA LEU A 115 19.05 17.89 16.42
C LEU A 115 17.95 18.92 16.12
N LEU A 116 16.77 18.76 16.73
CA LEU A 116 15.70 19.75 16.65
C LEU A 116 16.14 21.10 17.25
N SER A 117 16.73 21.10 18.45
CA SER A 117 17.26 22.31 19.08
C SER A 117 18.42 22.95 18.31
N GLU A 118 19.21 22.15 17.59
CA GLU A 118 20.24 22.66 16.68
C GLU A 118 19.62 23.35 15.47
N TYR A 119 18.62 22.72 14.84
CA TYR A 119 17.89 23.28 13.71
C TYR A 119 17.19 24.60 14.06
N MET A 120 16.47 24.62 15.18
CA MET A 120 15.67 25.76 15.62
C MET A 120 16.49 26.98 16.05
N ARG A 121 17.83 26.87 16.17
CA ARG A 121 18.71 28.03 16.38
C ARG A 121 18.84 28.91 15.13
N GLY A 122 18.64 28.35 13.95
CA GLY A 122 18.74 29.07 12.67
C GLY A 122 17.44 29.12 11.87
N GLU A 123 16.50 28.21 12.13
CA GLU A 123 15.25 28.08 11.38
C GLU A 123 14.04 27.94 12.31
N GLY A 124 12.82 28.01 11.75
CA GLY A 124 11.58 27.76 12.50
C GLY A 124 11.34 26.27 12.79
N TYR A 125 10.28 25.98 13.54
CA TYR A 125 9.90 24.60 13.85
C TYR A 125 9.53 23.78 12.58
N PRO A 126 10.18 22.62 12.31
CA PRO A 126 10.01 21.89 11.06
C PRO A 126 8.80 20.92 11.04
N GLY A 127 8.20 20.64 12.19
CA GLY A 127 7.13 19.62 12.30
C GLY A 127 5.77 20.01 11.75
N GLY A 128 5.61 21.25 11.25
CA GLY A 128 4.36 21.73 10.66
C GLY A 128 3.21 21.66 11.66
N ALA A 129 2.18 20.87 11.34
CA ALA A 129 1.00 20.68 12.19
C ALA A 129 1.24 19.72 13.38
N VAL A 130 2.35 18.97 13.40
CA VAL A 130 2.68 18.08 14.52
C VAL A 130 3.19 18.92 15.69
N PRO A 131 2.69 18.75 16.92
CA PRO A 131 3.24 19.46 18.08
C PRO A 131 4.68 19.07 18.38
N GLU A 132 5.47 20.00 18.92
CA GLU A 132 6.89 19.77 19.25
C GLU A 132 7.11 18.52 20.11
N LYS A 133 6.27 18.32 21.13
CA LYS A 133 6.30 17.14 22.02
C LYS A 133 6.16 15.80 21.30
N ASP A 134 5.56 15.79 20.11
CA ASP A 134 5.31 14.60 19.30
C ASP A 134 6.28 14.51 18.10
N PHE A 135 7.22 15.45 17.96
CA PHE A 135 8.16 15.46 16.84
C PHE A 135 8.99 14.17 16.76
N ALA A 136 9.43 13.62 17.91
CA ALA A 136 10.13 12.33 17.92
C ALA A 136 9.28 11.17 17.37
N LYS A 137 7.95 11.22 17.51
CA LYS A 137 7.04 10.22 16.92
C LYS A 137 6.99 10.37 15.40
N LEU A 138 6.95 11.62 14.91
CA LEU A 138 7.02 11.91 13.48
C LEU A 138 8.32 11.37 12.86
N ILE A 139 9.45 11.63 13.51
CA ILE A 139 10.76 11.11 13.07
C ILE A 139 10.82 9.59 13.10
N ALA A 140 10.29 8.95 14.15
CA ALA A 140 10.24 7.48 14.23
C ALA A 140 9.44 6.88 13.05
N GLN A 141 8.32 7.51 12.67
CA GLN A 141 7.54 7.09 11.51
C GLN A 141 8.36 7.16 10.21
N TYR A 142 9.12 8.23 9.99
CA TYR A 142 9.96 8.36 8.78
C TYR A 142 11.07 7.32 8.71
N ILE A 143 11.67 6.99 9.86
CA ILE A 143 12.69 5.93 9.97
C ILE A 143 12.08 4.56 9.63
N ILE A 144 10.92 4.23 10.20
CA ILE A 144 10.20 2.97 9.94
C ILE A 144 9.90 2.82 8.45
N ASN A 145 9.39 3.89 7.83
CA ASN A 145 9.06 3.93 6.41
C ASN A 145 10.27 4.14 5.48
N ASN A 146 11.50 4.05 6.01
CA ASN A 146 12.73 4.18 5.23
C ASN A 146 12.76 5.44 4.34
N ILE A 147 12.18 6.56 4.79
CA ILE A 147 12.08 7.76 3.95
C ILE A 147 13.48 8.36 3.79
N ARG A 148 14.01 8.35 2.56
CA ARG A 148 15.33 8.92 2.25
C ARG A 148 15.23 10.40 1.93
N GLU A 149 14.23 10.77 1.15
CA GLU A 149 14.07 12.13 0.64
C GLU A 149 12.62 12.57 0.80
N PHE A 150 12.44 13.88 0.99
CA PHE A 150 11.14 14.53 0.93
C PHE A 150 11.07 15.43 -0.30
N SER A 151 9.86 15.76 -0.74
CA SER A 151 9.68 16.90 -1.65
C SER A 151 9.84 18.21 -0.88
N GLU A 152 10.33 19.26 -1.56
CA GLU A 152 10.55 20.60 -0.97
C GLU A 152 9.27 21.24 -0.39
N PHE A 153 8.08 20.79 -0.82
CA PHE A 153 6.81 21.28 -0.31
C PHE A 153 6.49 20.80 1.12
N TYR A 154 7.20 19.80 1.65
CA TYR A 154 7.03 19.36 3.04
C TYR A 154 7.80 20.26 4.00
N THR A 155 7.17 20.70 5.09
CA THR A 155 7.84 21.57 6.09
C THR A 155 9.09 20.94 6.71
N VAL A 156 9.13 19.61 6.79
CA VAL A 156 10.25 18.85 7.36
C VAL A 156 11.41 18.63 6.38
N TRP A 157 11.24 18.96 5.08
CA TRP A 157 12.22 18.69 4.02
C TRP A 157 13.64 19.13 4.38
N LYS A 158 13.81 20.39 4.81
CA LYS A 158 15.13 20.94 5.15
C LYS A 158 15.76 20.27 6.36
N PHE A 159 14.96 20.02 7.40
CA PHE A 159 15.41 19.29 8.59
C PHE A 159 15.87 17.89 8.20
N TRP A 160 15.06 17.17 7.41
CA TRP A 160 15.37 15.82 6.98
C TRP A 160 16.57 15.77 6.02
N GLY A 161 16.69 16.70 5.08
CA GLY A 161 17.86 16.77 4.19
C GLY A 161 19.17 17.03 4.94
N ARG A 162 19.10 17.66 6.12
CA ARG A 162 20.29 17.92 6.97
C ARG A 162 20.62 16.77 7.93
N PHE A 163 19.62 16.10 8.48
CA PHE A 163 19.80 15.16 9.59
C PHE A 163 19.22 13.75 9.36
N GLY A 164 18.57 13.53 8.22
CA GLY A 164 17.83 12.30 7.91
C GLY A 164 18.73 11.07 7.88
N ASP A 165 19.89 11.15 7.24
CA ASP A 165 20.85 10.05 7.18
C ASP A 165 21.33 9.64 8.60
N ASP A 166 21.72 10.60 9.42
CA ASP A 166 22.10 10.38 10.83
C ASP A 166 20.97 9.75 11.65
N LEU A 167 19.72 10.07 11.34
CA LEU A 167 18.54 9.53 12.02
C LEU A 167 18.20 8.12 11.53
N LEU A 168 18.49 7.82 10.26
CA LEU A 168 18.29 6.48 9.68
C LEU A 168 19.26 5.44 10.26
N ASP A 169 20.31 5.83 10.97
CA ASP A 169 21.13 4.90 11.77
C ASP A 169 20.32 4.14 12.85
N PHE A 170 19.20 4.72 13.30
CA PHE A 170 18.27 4.02 14.20
C PHE A 170 17.45 2.94 13.50
N ARG A 171 17.51 2.85 12.18
CA ARG A 171 16.88 1.80 11.38
C ARG A 171 17.71 0.51 11.41
N THR A 172 18.05 0.07 12.61
CA THR A 172 18.94 -1.07 12.86
C THR A 172 18.36 -1.97 13.97
N GLY A 173 19.02 -3.10 14.22
CA GLY A 173 18.60 -4.06 15.25
C GLY A 173 17.56 -5.07 14.78
N GLU A 174 17.19 -5.99 15.68
CA GLU A 174 16.41 -7.17 15.31
C GLU A 174 14.96 -6.85 14.95
N VAL A 175 14.33 -5.89 15.64
CA VAL A 175 12.94 -5.49 15.37
C VAL A 175 12.80 -4.94 13.94
N ILE A 176 13.77 -4.13 13.49
CA ILE A 176 13.78 -3.59 12.13
C ILE A 176 14.08 -4.68 11.09
N LYS A 177 14.97 -5.64 11.40
CA LYS A 177 15.25 -6.77 10.48
C LYS A 177 14.02 -7.66 10.28
N MET A 178 13.29 -7.95 11.36
CA MET A 178 12.05 -8.73 11.28
C MET A 178 10.99 -7.98 10.45
N LEU A 179 10.83 -6.68 10.72
CA LEU A 179 9.98 -5.79 9.94
C LEU A 179 10.31 -5.85 8.44
N ASP A 180 11.59 -5.67 8.07
CA ASP A 180 12.03 -5.71 6.68
C ASP A 180 11.75 -7.07 6.03
N LYS A 181 12.01 -8.16 6.77
CA LYS A 181 11.75 -9.51 6.28
C LYS A 181 10.27 -9.75 5.98
N THR A 182 9.37 -9.27 6.84
CA THR A 182 7.93 -9.39 6.60
C THR A 182 7.48 -8.51 5.43
N GLY A 183 8.05 -7.31 5.28
CA GLY A 183 7.81 -6.47 4.10
C GLY A 183 8.25 -7.14 2.79
N GLU A 184 9.43 -7.76 2.78
CA GLU A 184 9.94 -8.54 1.64
C GLU A 184 9.08 -9.79 1.37
N GLU A 185 8.58 -10.45 2.41
CA GLU A 185 7.66 -11.59 2.27
C GLU A 185 6.33 -11.16 1.64
N LEU A 186 5.78 -10.02 2.05
CA LEU A 186 4.58 -9.45 1.44
C LEU A 186 4.83 -9.05 -0.02
N GLU A 187 5.94 -8.37 -0.33
CA GLU A 187 6.28 -7.98 -1.71
C GLU A 187 6.35 -9.19 -2.65
N GLN A 188 7.01 -10.26 -2.22
CA GLN A 188 7.09 -11.50 -2.98
C GLN A 188 5.72 -12.16 -3.15
N TYR A 189 4.87 -12.07 -2.12
CA TYR A 189 3.53 -12.60 -2.18
C TYR A 189 2.64 -11.81 -3.15
N ASP A 190 2.78 -10.49 -3.19
CA ASP A 190 2.06 -9.60 -4.08
C ASP A 190 2.42 -9.88 -5.55
N GLU A 191 3.68 -10.17 -5.85
CA GLU A 191 4.11 -10.62 -7.18
C GLU A 191 3.36 -11.89 -7.60
N ILE A 192 3.28 -12.88 -6.71
CA ILE A 192 2.55 -14.14 -6.96
C ILE A 192 1.06 -13.88 -7.15
N LEU A 193 0.46 -13.01 -6.32
CA LEU A 193 -0.96 -12.72 -6.34
C LEU A 193 -1.35 -11.97 -7.62
N VAL A 194 -0.60 -10.94 -8.00
CA VAL A 194 -0.80 -10.19 -9.26
C VAL A 194 -0.74 -11.14 -10.45
N LYS A 195 0.28 -12.00 -10.52
CA LYS A 195 0.41 -12.97 -11.60
C LYS A 195 -0.80 -13.90 -11.69
N LYS A 196 -1.28 -14.42 -10.56
CA LYS A 196 -2.47 -15.30 -10.53
C LYS A 196 -3.74 -14.59 -10.97
N LEU A 197 -3.91 -13.31 -10.59
CA LEU A 197 -5.04 -12.49 -11.02
C LEU A 197 -4.97 -12.20 -12.53
N GLU A 198 -3.78 -11.91 -13.06
CA GLU A 198 -3.55 -11.68 -14.49
C GLU A 198 -3.82 -12.93 -15.33
N ASP A 199 -3.32 -14.09 -14.90
CA ASP A 199 -3.58 -15.37 -15.54
C ASP A 199 -5.09 -15.66 -15.59
N LEU A 200 -5.80 -15.41 -14.48
CA LEU A 200 -7.25 -15.60 -14.42
C LEU A 200 -7.99 -14.60 -15.33
N ARG A 201 -7.59 -13.33 -15.33
CA ARG A 201 -8.15 -12.32 -16.23
C ARG A 201 -8.00 -12.76 -17.67
N PHE A 202 -6.82 -13.23 -18.06
CA PHE A 202 -6.54 -13.70 -19.41
C PHE A 202 -7.42 -14.91 -19.78
N GLU A 203 -7.53 -15.90 -18.88
CA GLU A 203 -8.41 -17.05 -19.06
C GLU A 203 -9.88 -16.61 -19.27
N PHE A 204 -10.38 -15.70 -18.43
CA PHE A 204 -11.74 -15.18 -18.55
C PHE A 204 -11.97 -14.42 -19.86
N CYS A 205 -11.04 -13.57 -20.27
CA CYS A 205 -11.11 -12.85 -21.54
C CYS A 205 -11.19 -13.80 -22.73
N GLN A 206 -10.30 -14.79 -22.80
CA GLN A 206 -10.30 -15.78 -23.87
C GLN A 206 -11.55 -16.67 -23.86
N LYS A 207 -11.92 -17.19 -22.70
CA LYS A 207 -13.02 -18.14 -22.57
C LYS A 207 -14.37 -17.52 -22.85
N TYR A 208 -14.60 -16.28 -22.41
CA TYR A 208 -15.90 -15.61 -22.53
C TYR A 208 -16.00 -14.58 -23.65
N ASP A 209 -14.91 -14.37 -24.42
CA ASP A 209 -14.84 -13.35 -25.49
C ASP A 209 -15.18 -11.95 -24.96
N ILE A 210 -14.61 -11.61 -23.79
CA ILE A 210 -14.79 -10.33 -23.12
C ILE A 210 -13.47 -9.53 -23.16
N PRO A 211 -13.53 -8.20 -23.30
CA PRO A 211 -12.33 -7.38 -23.29
C PRO A 211 -11.72 -7.30 -21.88
N ALA A 212 -10.42 -7.07 -21.78
CA ALA A 212 -9.74 -6.90 -20.49
C ALA A 212 -10.10 -5.57 -19.80
N ALA A 213 -10.53 -4.57 -20.56
CA ALA A 213 -11.02 -3.28 -20.07
C ALA A 213 -12.38 -2.98 -20.72
N PRO A 214 -13.25 -2.17 -20.07
CA PRO A 214 -14.50 -1.76 -20.68
C PRO A 214 -14.21 -1.07 -22.02
N LEU A 215 -14.97 -1.43 -23.07
CA LEU A 215 -14.90 -0.65 -24.31
C LEU A 215 -15.46 0.75 -24.02
N PRO A 216 -14.79 1.83 -24.46
CA PRO A 216 -15.36 3.15 -24.36
C PRO A 216 -16.74 3.13 -25.02
N TYR A 217 -17.75 3.63 -24.31
CA TYR A 217 -19.11 3.72 -24.82
C TYR A 217 -19.07 4.55 -26.10
N THR A 218 -19.10 3.89 -27.26
CA THR A 218 -19.39 4.57 -28.52
C THR A 218 -20.88 4.84 -28.51
N GLY A 219 -21.27 5.91 -27.82
CA GLY A 219 -22.62 6.43 -27.86
C GLY A 219 -23.05 6.49 -29.32
N TYR A 220 -24.20 5.87 -29.61
CA TYR A 220 -24.84 5.95 -30.91
C TYR A 220 -24.77 7.40 -31.40
N ALA A 221 -24.01 7.63 -32.47
CA ALA A 221 -24.22 8.79 -33.33
C ALA A 221 -25.63 8.63 -33.89
N GLY A 222 -26.61 9.18 -33.18
CA GLY A 222 -27.95 9.39 -33.68
C GLY A 222 -27.80 10.18 -34.97
N LYS A 223 -28.12 9.55 -36.10
CA LYS A 223 -28.37 10.27 -37.33
C LYS A 223 -29.56 11.19 -37.05
N VAL A 224 -29.26 12.49 -36.97
CA VAL A 224 -30.25 13.57 -37.11
C VAL A 224 -30.69 13.60 -38.57
#